data_AF-X1R6S0-F1
#
_entry.id   AF-X1R6S0-F1
#
_cell.length_a   1.000
_cell.length_b   1.000
_cell.length_c   1.000
_cell.angle_alpha   90.00
_cell.angle_beta   90.00
_cell.angle_gamma   90.00
#
_symmetry.space_group_name_H-M   'P 1'
#
loop_
_entity.id
_entity.type
_entity.pdbx_description
1 polymer ?
#
loop_
_entity_poly.entity_id
_entity_poly.type
_entity_poly.pdbx_seq_one_letter_code
_entity_poly.pdbx_strand_id
1 'polypeptide(L)'
;GKTSQARKFVYERMFEVFEEIIQIAKREKVDYILHGGDIFNRSKPRKKVITRAYKLIEQILTEDIGFIIAPGNHEKSIMPDTLLRFHPKSHFFSEFAVIDLEDCALIGFPYTNNISTLIDEKISQVIKKFEHKPCIILCHQLFDGAKFGPHKFRFGINHGAIDPLL
;
A
#
# COMPACT_ATOMS: atom_id res chain seq x y z
N GLY A 1 -26.99 -17.80 -8.57
CA GLY A 1 -27.42 -16.96 -9.71
C GLY A 1 -26.21 -16.42 -10.45
N LYS A 2 -26.31 -16.14 -11.75
CA LYS A 2 -25.17 -15.76 -12.63
C LYS A 2 -24.27 -14.66 -12.04
N THR A 3 -24.83 -13.70 -11.32
CA THR A 3 -24.11 -12.61 -10.61
C THR A 3 -23.23 -13.08 -9.45
N SER A 4 -23.59 -14.16 -8.74
CA SER A 4 -22.75 -14.72 -7.66
C SER A 4 -21.55 -15.48 -8.21
N GLN A 5 -21.70 -16.09 -9.38
CA GLN A 5 -20.65 -16.88 -10.04
C GLN A 5 -19.59 -15.97 -10.66
N ALA A 6 -20.00 -14.88 -11.34
CA ALA A 6 -19.09 -13.86 -11.85
C ALA A 6 -18.27 -13.19 -10.73
N ARG A 7 -18.91 -12.84 -9.60
CA ARG A 7 -18.20 -12.29 -8.43
C ARG A 7 -17.17 -13.27 -7.85
N LYS A 8 -17.53 -14.56 -7.75
CA LYS A 8 -16.60 -15.60 -7.29
C LYS A 8 -15.39 -15.69 -8.21
N PHE A 9 -15.61 -15.68 -9.52
CA PHE A 9 -14.54 -15.72 -10.53
C PHE A 9 -13.56 -14.54 -10.39
N VAL A 10 -14.07 -13.31 -10.20
CA VAL A 10 -13.20 -12.14 -9.98
C VAL A 10 -12.34 -12.28 -8.72
N TYR A 11 -12.92 -12.74 -7.61
CA TYR A 11 -12.15 -12.93 -6.36
C TYR A 11 -11.06 -13.98 -6.51
N GLU A 12 -11.35 -15.12 -7.15
CA GLU A 12 -10.32 -16.14 -7.41
C GLU A 12 -9.20 -15.57 -8.28
N ARG A 13 -9.54 -14.83 -9.34
CA ARG A 13 -8.54 -14.20 -10.20
C ARG A 13 -7.65 -13.21 -9.45
N MET A 14 -8.18 -12.44 -8.50
CA MET A 14 -7.37 -11.54 -7.67
C MET A 14 -6.36 -12.31 -6.81
N PHE A 15 -6.74 -13.49 -6.29
CA PHE A 15 -5.80 -14.34 -5.54
C PHE A 15 -4.74 -14.97 -6.45
N GLU A 16 -5.11 -15.41 -7.65
CA GLU A 16 -4.14 -15.91 -8.64
C GLU A 16 -3.10 -14.84 -9.00
N VAL A 17 -3.53 -13.58 -9.17
CA VAL A 17 -2.61 -12.46 -9.42
C VAL A 17 -1.71 -12.19 -8.21
N PHE A 18 -2.23 -12.28 -6.99
CA PHE A 18 -1.42 -12.15 -5.79
C PHE A 18 -0.35 -13.27 -5.74
N GLU A 19 -0.76 -14.51 -5.98
CA GLU A 19 0.16 -15.66 -6.05
C GLU A 19 1.22 -15.47 -7.14
N GLU A 20 0.86 -14.93 -8.30
CA GLU A 20 1.79 -14.58 -9.39
C GLU A 20 2.80 -13.50 -8.96
N ILE A 21 2.36 -12.45 -8.26
CA ILE A 21 3.24 -11.42 -7.69
C ILE A 21 4.28 -12.05 -6.76
N ILE A 22 3.88 -13.02 -5.92
CA ILE A 22 4.81 -13.74 -5.04
C ILE A 22 5.84 -14.53 -5.85
N GLN A 23 5.42 -15.22 -6.92
CA GLN A 23 6.37 -15.95 -7.77
C GLN A 23 7.33 -15.02 -8.50
N ILE A 24 6.86 -13.86 -8.95
CA ILE A 24 7.72 -12.82 -9.55
C ILE A 24 8.72 -12.33 -8.50
N ALA A 25 8.26 -11.93 -7.30
CA ALA A 25 9.11 -11.45 -6.22
C ALA A 25 10.22 -12.46 -5.87
N LYS A 26 9.89 -13.75 -5.79
CA LYS A 26 10.86 -14.83 -5.56
C LYS A 26 11.87 -14.96 -6.70
N ARG A 27 11.40 -14.96 -7.95
CA ARG A 27 12.26 -15.13 -9.13
C ARG A 27 13.22 -13.95 -9.30
N GLU A 28 12.72 -12.74 -9.12
CA GLU A 28 13.49 -11.50 -9.21
C GLU A 28 14.31 -11.22 -7.93
N LYS A 29 14.13 -12.02 -6.88
CA LYS A 29 14.84 -11.92 -5.58
C LYS A 29 14.74 -10.53 -4.96
N VAL A 30 13.52 -10.00 -4.90
CA VAL A 30 13.28 -8.68 -4.30
C VAL A 30 13.41 -8.75 -2.78
N ASP A 31 13.94 -7.69 -2.17
CA ASP A 31 14.03 -7.59 -0.70
C ASP A 31 12.68 -7.26 -0.06
N TYR A 32 11.87 -6.44 -0.74
CA TYR A 32 10.58 -5.96 -0.24
C TYR A 32 9.52 -5.90 -1.34
N ILE A 33 8.29 -6.24 -0.96
CA ILE A 33 7.07 -5.88 -1.69
C ILE A 33 6.45 -4.65 -1.01
N LEU A 34 6.27 -3.57 -1.77
CA LEU A 34 5.60 -2.35 -1.33
C LEU A 34 4.16 -2.33 -1.84
N HIS A 35 3.17 -2.25 -0.95
CA HIS A 35 1.75 -2.25 -1.30
C HIS A 35 1.12 -0.89 -0.99
N GLY A 36 0.60 -0.22 -2.02
CA GLY A 36 -0.04 1.11 -1.91
C GLY A 36 -1.47 1.09 -1.38
N GLY A 37 -1.81 0.18 -0.46
CA GLY A 37 -3.15 0.08 0.15
C GLY A 37 -4.19 -0.67 -0.67
N ASP A 38 -5.41 -0.78 -0.14
CA ASP A 38 -6.55 -1.48 -0.75
C ASP A 38 -6.31 -2.98 -1.03
N ILE A 39 -5.65 -3.69 -0.11
CA ILE A 39 -5.59 -5.17 -0.12
C ILE A 39 -7.01 -5.75 -0.15
N PHE A 40 -7.97 -5.08 0.48
CA PHE A 40 -9.35 -5.52 0.51
C PHE A 40 -10.28 -4.53 -0.19
N ASN A 41 -11.10 -5.03 -1.10
CA ASN A 41 -12.05 -4.21 -1.85
C ASN A 41 -13.27 -3.69 -1.04
N ARG A 42 -13.29 -3.89 0.28
CA ARG A 42 -14.41 -3.50 1.16
C ARG A 42 -13.92 -3.24 2.58
N SER A 43 -14.60 -2.35 3.28
CA SER A 43 -14.31 -2.04 4.69
C SER A 43 -14.69 -3.15 5.68
N LYS A 44 -15.36 -4.21 5.25
CA LYS A 44 -15.65 -5.41 6.06
C LYS A 44 -15.57 -6.66 5.17
N PRO A 45 -14.35 -7.14 4.86
CA PRO A 45 -14.13 -8.31 4.02
C PRO A 45 -14.61 -9.55 4.76
N ARG A 46 -14.97 -10.58 4.00
CA ARG A 46 -15.38 -11.85 4.60
C ARG A 46 -14.17 -12.50 5.28
N LYS A 47 -14.37 -13.14 6.45
CA LYS A 47 -13.30 -13.84 7.19
C LYS A 47 -12.46 -14.76 6.29
N LYS A 48 -13.08 -15.53 5.39
CA LYS A 48 -12.37 -16.40 4.43
C LYS A 48 -11.40 -15.66 3.51
N VAL A 49 -11.77 -14.44 3.06
CA VAL A 49 -10.91 -13.59 2.22
C VAL A 49 -9.74 -13.07 3.04
N ILE A 50 -10.01 -12.61 4.26
CA ILE A 50 -8.99 -12.16 5.23
C ILE A 50 -7.97 -13.28 5.47
N THR A 51 -8.43 -14.47 5.87
CA THR A 51 -7.56 -15.61 6.15
C THR A 51 -6.71 -16.01 4.94
N ARG A 52 -7.28 -16.01 3.73
CA ARG A 52 -6.51 -16.36 2.53
C ARG A 52 -5.46 -15.31 2.19
N ALA A 53 -5.79 -14.02 2.28
CA ALA A 53 -4.82 -12.94 2.06
C ALA A 53 -3.66 -13.02 3.07
N TYR A 54 -3.96 -13.24 4.35
CA TYR A 54 -2.92 -13.39 5.37
C TYR A 54 -2.00 -14.57 5.11
N LYS A 55 -2.52 -15.73 4.67
CA LYS A 55 -1.66 -16.87 4.31
C LYS A 55 -0.67 -16.56 3.19
N LEU A 56 -1.07 -15.74 2.21
CA LEU A 56 -0.18 -15.31 1.13
C LEU A 56 0.90 -14.34 1.63
N ILE A 57 0.53 -13.44 2.55
CA ILE A 57 1.49 -12.55 3.20
C ILE A 57 2.45 -13.33 4.10
N GLU A 58 1.95 -14.30 4.87
CA GLU A 58 2.78 -15.21 5.66
C GLU A 58 3.78 -15.94 4.76
N GLN A 59 3.34 -16.43 3.59
CA GLN A 59 4.23 -17.05 2.62
C GLN A 59 5.35 -16.10 2.17
N ILE A 60 5.04 -14.84 1.85
CA ILE A 60 6.04 -13.82 1.50
C ILE A 60 7.10 -13.71 2.60
N LEU A 61 6.66 -13.54 3.85
CA LEU A 61 7.55 -13.36 4.99
C LEU A 61 8.39 -14.61 5.30
N THR A 62 7.83 -15.81 5.11
CA THR A 62 8.60 -17.07 5.26
C THR A 62 9.68 -17.27 4.20
N GLU A 63 9.57 -16.60 3.05
CA GLU A 63 10.56 -16.62 1.98
C GLU A 63 11.61 -15.50 2.17
N ASP A 64 11.63 -14.87 3.35
CA ASP A 64 12.53 -13.76 3.74
C ASP A 64 12.37 -12.48 2.89
N ILE A 65 11.24 -12.37 2.17
CA ILE A 65 10.83 -11.17 1.44
C ILE A 65 10.02 -10.29 2.39
N GLY A 66 10.37 -9.02 2.50
CA GLY A 66 9.63 -8.06 3.32
C GLY A 66 8.29 -7.63 2.69
N PHE A 67 7.35 -7.21 3.53
CA PHE A 67 6.05 -6.74 3.08
C PHE A 67 5.65 -5.46 3.81
N ILE A 68 5.66 -4.34 3.08
CA ILE A 68 5.36 -3.02 3.64
C ILE A 68 4.12 -2.44 2.96
N ILE A 69 3.18 -1.95 3.75
CA ILE A 69 1.90 -1.43 3.24
C ILE A 69 1.54 -0.09 3.87
N ALA A 70 1.12 0.85 3.02
CA ALA A 70 0.36 2.02 3.42
C ALA A 70 -1.14 1.73 3.25
N PRO A 71 -1.96 1.71 4.32
CA PRO A 71 -3.36 1.34 4.23
C PRO A 71 -4.17 2.33 3.39
N GLY A 72 -5.06 1.77 2.57
CA GLY A 72 -6.01 2.51 1.78
C GLY A 72 -7.26 2.92 2.56
N ASN A 73 -8.25 3.41 1.83
CA ASN A 73 -9.51 3.91 2.39
C ASN A 73 -10.30 2.78 3.05
N HIS A 74 -10.09 1.56 2.55
CA HIS A 74 -10.80 0.39 3.01
C HIS A 74 -10.12 -0.25 4.22
N GLU A 75 -8.80 -0.16 4.43
CA GLU A 75 -8.08 -0.93 5.46
C GLU A 75 -8.05 -0.32 6.88
N LYS A 76 -8.47 0.94 7.06
CA LYS A 76 -8.28 1.72 8.32
C LYS A 76 -8.77 1.07 9.61
N SER A 77 -9.61 0.03 9.56
CA SER A 77 -10.21 -0.60 10.75
C SER A 77 -10.13 -2.13 10.74
N ILE A 78 -9.42 -2.73 9.79
CA ILE A 78 -9.61 -4.15 9.44
C ILE A 78 -8.29 -4.91 9.37
N MET A 79 -7.15 -4.27 9.59
CA MET A 79 -5.93 -5.02 9.75
C MET A 79 -5.87 -5.50 11.20
N PRO A 80 -6.25 -6.77 11.51
CA PRO A 80 -6.08 -7.30 12.84
C PRO A 80 -4.63 -7.17 13.30
N ASP A 81 -4.45 -7.11 14.61
CA ASP A 81 -3.16 -7.15 15.29
C ASP A 81 -2.49 -8.49 14.97
N THR A 82 -1.79 -8.56 13.83
CA THR A 82 -1.36 -9.79 13.17
C THR A 82 0.14 -9.80 12.96
N LEU A 83 0.64 -10.91 12.40
CA LEU A 83 2.03 -11.11 11.99
C LEU A 83 2.64 -9.88 11.28
N LEU A 84 1.85 -9.15 10.47
CA LEU A 84 2.26 -7.90 9.79
C LEU A 84 2.78 -6.78 10.71
N ARG A 85 2.39 -6.79 11.99
CA ARG A 85 2.84 -5.80 12.97
C ARG A 85 4.08 -6.24 13.74
N PHE A 86 4.36 -7.54 13.77
CA PHE A 86 5.38 -8.13 14.63
C PHE A 86 6.56 -8.73 13.87
N HIS A 87 6.41 -9.03 12.57
CA HIS A 87 7.50 -9.55 11.78
C HIS A 87 8.49 -8.42 11.43
N PRO A 88 9.81 -8.60 11.61
CA PRO A 88 10.80 -7.52 11.47
C PRO A 88 10.90 -6.96 10.06
N LYS A 89 10.60 -7.77 9.03
CA LYS A 89 10.55 -7.34 7.62
C LYS A 89 9.15 -6.92 7.16
N SER A 90 8.17 -6.81 8.06
CA SER A 90 6.83 -6.31 7.72
C SER A 90 6.57 -4.98 8.40
N HIS A 91 5.89 -4.08 7.69
CA HIS A 91 5.45 -2.83 8.30
C HIS A 91 4.09 -2.39 7.76
N PHE A 92 3.26 -1.89 8.66
CA PHE A 92 1.97 -1.30 8.37
C PHE A 92 1.98 0.16 8.83
N PHE A 93 1.88 1.10 7.88
CA PHE A 93 1.85 2.53 8.20
C PHE A 93 0.49 2.93 8.80
N SER A 94 0.31 2.75 10.11
CA SER A 94 -0.87 3.26 10.83
C SER A 94 -0.85 4.78 11.02
N GLU A 95 0.32 5.39 10.85
CA GLU A 95 0.57 6.82 10.92
C GLU A 95 1.73 7.19 9.99
N PHE A 96 2.06 8.48 9.92
CA PHE A 96 3.23 8.94 9.18
C PHE A 96 4.52 8.42 9.83
N ALA A 97 5.32 7.68 9.08
CA ALA A 97 6.63 7.22 9.51
C ALA A 97 7.61 7.15 8.34
N VAL A 98 8.88 7.06 8.69
CA VAL A 98 9.99 6.87 7.75
C VAL A 98 10.75 5.61 8.15
N ILE A 99 10.93 4.70 7.21
CA ILE A 99 11.80 3.54 7.37
C ILE A 99 13.09 3.86 6.64
N ASP A 100 14.19 3.90 7.38
CA ASP A 100 15.52 4.08 6.83
C ASP A 100 16.06 2.73 6.37
N LEU A 101 16.00 2.49 5.05
CA LEU A 101 16.59 1.32 4.42
C LEU A 101 18.02 1.65 3.96
N GLU A 102 18.80 0.62 3.64
CA GLU A 102 20.19 0.78 3.21
C GLU A 102 20.27 1.72 1.99
N ASP A 103 19.53 1.42 0.93
CA ASP A 103 19.60 2.12 -0.35
C ASP A 103 18.61 3.29 -0.51
N CYS A 104 17.60 3.40 0.37
CA CYS A 104 16.58 4.42 0.25
C CYS A 104 15.90 4.75 1.59
N ALA A 105 15.22 5.89 1.64
CA ALA A 105 14.29 6.19 2.72
C ALA A 105 12.86 5.96 2.25
N LEU A 106 12.11 5.13 2.95
CA LEU A 106 10.71 4.86 2.65
C LEU A 106 9.80 5.70 3.56
N ILE A 107 9.14 6.68 2.98
CA ILE A 107 8.13 7.52 3.63
C ILE A 107 6.78 6.84 3.44
N GLY A 108 6.03 6.61 4.52
CA GLY A 108 4.68 6.06 4.40
C GLY A 108 3.71 6.60 5.42
N PHE A 109 2.44 6.62 5.04
CA PHE A 109 1.34 7.09 5.88
C PHE A 109 0.00 6.52 5.39
N PRO A 110 -0.99 6.35 6.29
CA PRO A 110 -2.31 5.87 5.92
C PRO A 110 -3.03 6.88 5.03
N TYR A 111 -4.00 6.42 4.23
CA TYR A 111 -4.94 7.34 3.58
C TYR A 111 -5.53 8.34 4.58
N THR A 112 -5.80 9.56 4.16
CA THR A 112 -6.55 10.57 4.90
C THR A 112 -7.36 11.42 3.93
N ASN A 113 -8.61 11.74 4.30
CA ASN A 113 -9.45 12.67 3.54
C ASN A 113 -8.96 14.13 3.69
N ASN A 114 -8.10 14.39 4.66
CA ASN A 114 -7.52 15.69 4.93
C ASN A 114 -6.00 15.55 4.83
N ILE A 115 -5.48 15.80 3.63
CA ILE A 115 -4.06 16.06 3.43
C ILE A 115 -3.83 17.47 3.94
N SER A 116 -3.32 17.58 5.16
CA SER A 116 -2.98 18.86 5.76
C SER A 116 -1.60 19.30 5.28
N THR A 117 -1.36 20.60 5.23
CA THR A 117 -0.04 21.19 4.97
C THR A 117 1.06 20.62 5.86
N LEU A 118 0.70 20.15 7.06
CA LEU A 118 1.61 19.47 7.98
C LEU A 118 2.20 18.17 7.40
N ILE A 119 1.47 17.42 6.56
CA ILE A 119 1.99 16.22 5.90
C ILE A 119 3.02 16.62 4.85
N ASP A 120 2.71 17.62 4.02
CA ASP A 120 3.61 18.14 3.00
C ASP A 120 4.92 18.65 3.62
N GLU A 121 4.83 19.46 4.68
CA GLU A 121 5.98 19.94 5.44
C GLU A 121 6.82 18.79 6.01
N LYS A 122 6.18 17.73 6.54
CA LYS A 122 6.88 16.54 7.02
C LYS A 122 7.60 15.81 5.90
N ILE A 123 6.97 15.66 4.74
CA ILE A 123 7.58 15.00 3.57
C ILE A 123 8.82 15.79 3.13
N SER A 124 8.70 17.11 2.91
CA SER A 124 9.84 17.93 2.47
C SER A 124 10.98 17.97 3.49
N GLN A 125 10.68 17.96 4.80
CA GLN A 125 11.70 17.82 5.85
C GLN A 125 12.46 16.49 5.77
N VAL A 126 11.74 15.40 5.51
CA VAL A 126 12.35 14.07 5.37
C VAL A 126 13.19 14.00 4.09
N ILE A 127 12.67 14.47 2.95
CA ILE A 127 13.42 14.52 1.69
C ILE A 127 14.75 15.27 1.89
N LYS A 128 14.71 16.43 2.56
CA LYS A 128 15.93 17.19 2.88
C LYS A 128 16.87 16.42 3.80
N LYS A 129 16.36 15.77 4.85
CA LYS A 129 17.16 14.96 5.78
C LYS A 129 17.86 13.79 5.06
N PHE A 130 17.21 13.20 4.08
CA PHE A 130 17.69 12.06 3.32
C PHE A 130 18.23 12.45 1.94
N GLU A 131 18.66 13.70 1.71
CA GLU A 131 19.16 14.17 0.41
C GLU A 131 20.32 13.36 -0.18
N HIS A 132 21.01 12.58 0.65
CA HIS A 132 22.10 11.68 0.29
C HIS A 132 21.64 10.32 -0.27
N LYS A 133 20.34 9.99 -0.22
CA LYS A 133 19.78 8.75 -0.77
C LYS A 133 18.38 8.97 -1.37
N PRO A 134 17.92 8.13 -2.31
CA PRO A 134 16.57 8.22 -2.85
C PRO A 134 15.48 8.12 -1.76
N CYS A 135 14.41 8.91 -1.90
CA CYS A 135 13.19 8.78 -1.09
C CYS A 135 12.08 8.13 -1.91
N ILE A 136 11.42 7.12 -1.34
CA ILE A 136 10.22 6.49 -1.90
C ILE A 136 9.05 6.89 -1.02
N ILE A 137 7.98 7.42 -1.63
CA ILE A 137 6.73 7.72 -0.93
C ILE A 137 5.74 6.59 -1.21
N LEU A 138 5.31 5.89 -0.16
CA LEU A 138 4.29 4.85 -0.19
C LEU A 138 3.03 5.35 0.51
N CYS A 139 2.00 5.65 -0.28
CA CYS A 139 0.71 6.08 0.23
C CYS A 139 -0.42 5.62 -0.68
N HIS A 140 -1.64 5.61 -0.14
CA HIS A 140 -2.86 5.47 -0.91
C HIS A 140 -3.52 6.85 -0.97
N GLN A 141 -3.07 7.74 -1.86
CA GLN A 141 -3.57 9.11 -1.98
C GLN A 141 -3.67 9.54 -3.45
N LEU A 142 -4.40 10.62 -3.70
CA LEU A 142 -4.39 11.29 -5.00
C LEU A 142 -3.20 12.24 -5.09
N PHE A 143 -2.59 12.31 -6.27
CA PHE A 143 -1.56 13.30 -6.60
C PHE A 143 -2.10 14.32 -7.60
N ASP A 144 -1.67 15.57 -7.46
CA ASP A 144 -2.07 16.63 -8.37
C ASP A 144 -1.65 16.30 -9.80
N GLY A 145 -2.52 16.62 -10.76
CA GLY A 145 -2.31 16.34 -12.18
C GLY A 145 -2.55 14.88 -12.60
N ALA A 146 -2.82 13.96 -11.65
CA ALA A 146 -3.18 12.57 -11.96
C ALA A 146 -4.43 12.52 -12.83
N LYS A 147 -4.40 11.66 -13.87
CA LYS A 147 -5.50 11.51 -14.83
C LYS A 147 -6.25 10.21 -14.59
N PHE A 148 -7.59 10.28 -14.56
CA PHE A 148 -8.43 9.10 -14.43
C PHE A 148 -9.64 9.13 -15.36
N GLY A 149 -10.02 7.94 -15.83
CA GLY A 149 -11.24 7.69 -16.59
C GLY A 149 -11.20 8.14 -18.07
N PRO A 150 -12.25 7.77 -18.83
CA PRO A 150 -12.32 8.01 -20.28
C PRO A 150 -12.30 9.49 -20.68
N HIS A 151 -12.67 10.39 -19.77
CA HIS A 151 -12.67 11.84 -20.00
C HIS A 151 -11.37 12.54 -19.56
N LYS A 152 -10.34 11.81 -19.16
CA LYS A 152 -9.05 12.36 -18.67
C LYS A 152 -9.25 13.43 -17.59
N PHE A 153 -10.19 13.20 -16.67
CA PHE A 153 -10.37 14.09 -15.53
C PHE A 153 -9.03 14.21 -14.79
N ARG A 154 -8.65 15.43 -14.44
CA ARG A 154 -7.42 15.72 -13.70
C ARG A 154 -7.77 16.06 -12.27
N PHE A 155 -7.21 15.31 -11.33
CA PHE A 155 -7.24 15.69 -9.94
C PHE A 155 -6.40 16.95 -9.75
N GLY A 156 -6.88 17.82 -8.88
CA GLY A 156 -6.28 19.10 -8.51
C GLY A 156 -6.04 19.14 -7.00
N ILE A 157 -5.14 19.99 -6.52
CA ILE A 157 -4.90 20.21 -5.07
C ILE A 157 -6.23 20.45 -4.30
N ASN A 158 -7.19 21.17 -4.92
CA ASN A 158 -8.53 21.42 -4.37
C ASN A 158 -9.37 20.16 -4.10
N HIS A 159 -8.93 18.99 -4.57
CA HIS A 159 -9.56 17.69 -4.33
C HIS A 159 -8.85 16.89 -3.22
N GLY A 160 -7.98 17.54 -2.43
CA GLY A 160 -7.14 16.87 -1.43
C GLY A 160 -6.08 16.00 -2.09
N ALA A 161 -5.43 16.51 -3.14
CA ALA A 161 -4.34 15.83 -3.83
C ALA A 161 -2.99 16.36 -3.34
N ILE A 162 -1.99 15.48 -3.26
CA ILE A 162 -0.61 15.82 -2.90
C ILE A 162 0.08 16.47 -4.10
N ASP A 163 0.81 17.56 -3.88
CA ASP A 163 1.68 18.14 -4.91
C ASP A 163 2.83 17.14 -5.21
N PRO A 164 3.01 16.65 -6.45
CA PRO A 164 4.12 15.76 -6.77
C PRO A 164 5.50 16.45 -6.77
N LEU A 165 5.57 17.78 -6.67
CA LEU A 165 6.81 18.59 -6.75
C LEU A 165 7.33 19.06 -5.37
N LEU A 166 6.89 18.42 -4.28
CA LEU A 166 7.32 18.69 -2.88
C LEU A 166 8.84 18.81 -2.67
#